data_AF-A0A353YD74-F1
#
_entry.id   AF-A0A353YD74-F1
#
_cell.length_a   1.000
_cell.length_b   1.000
_cell.length_c   1.000
_cell.angle_alpha   90.00
_cell.angle_beta   90.00
_cell.angle_gamma   90.00
#
_symmetry.space_group_name_H-M   'P 1'
#
loop_
_entity.id
_entity.type
_entity.pdbx_description
1 polymer ?
#
loop_
_entity_poly.entity_id
_entity_poly.type
_entity_poly.pdbx_seq_one_letter_code
_entity_poly.pdbx_strand_id
1 'polypeptide(L)'
;MGGFSSSSWPGSCLTAFSTRSLTRKSPGLSDLPYLVHSPEDRAAMLEAIGVASMDDLLVDIPASLRLDSLALPAGLSEFETMAQVEALAARNRIFAGRLTFRGGGVYRRFIPAAVAAVTSKPEFYTAYTPYQPEASQGTLQAIYEFQTLIAELTALDVANASMYDGATAVAEAAMMAHIHTGRNEVVVAGYLHPEYMEVLRAFSEGRGIKVRKGTEPNSKTAAVIFQQPDFLGLLVDARGLTEKAHKAGALAIACVDPISLALLAPPGEYGADIAAGEGQQLGLSPSYGGPHVGFIACSKELVRRLPGRLIGSSHDATGRRGFVLTLTAREQHIRRERATSNICT
;
A
#
# COMPACT_ATOMS: atom_id res chain seq x y z
N MET A 1 33.99 -5.33 -65.72
CA MET A 1 33.88 -6.49 -66.64
C MET A 1 32.95 -7.50 -66.00
N GLY A 2 31.84 -7.83 -66.69
CA GLY A 2 30.93 -8.97 -66.48
C GLY A 2 30.16 -9.03 -65.16
N GLY A 3 28.83 -9.09 -65.07
CA GLY A 3 27.79 -9.32 -66.08
C GLY A 3 26.75 -10.33 -65.56
N PHE A 4 25.51 -9.86 -65.37
CA PHE A 4 24.17 -10.52 -65.45
C PHE A 4 23.90 -11.83 -64.67
N SER A 5 22.76 -12.01 -63.99
CA SER A 5 21.39 -12.12 -64.54
C SER A 5 20.38 -12.12 -63.36
N SER A 6 19.39 -11.22 -63.32
CA SER A 6 17.99 -11.40 -63.75
C SER A 6 17.25 -12.62 -63.18
N SER A 7 16.36 -12.36 -62.21
CA SER A 7 15.04 -12.99 -62.22
C SER A 7 13.99 -11.93 -61.89
N SER A 8 12.95 -11.93 -62.70
CA SER A 8 11.91 -10.92 -62.78
C SER A 8 10.58 -11.62 -63.01
N TRP A 9 9.52 -10.98 -62.50
CA TRP A 9 8.07 -11.14 -62.78
C TRP A 9 7.27 -12.06 -61.85
N PRO A 10 5.95 -11.82 -61.67
CA PRO A 10 5.10 -10.67 -62.04
C PRO A 10 4.47 -10.00 -60.79
N GLY A 11 4.04 -8.74 -60.77
CA GLY A 11 3.02 -8.18 -61.65
C GLY A 11 1.63 -8.62 -61.21
N SER A 12 0.90 -7.73 -60.53
CA SER A 12 -0.56 -7.69 -60.35
C SER A 12 -1.26 -8.91 -59.73
N CYS A 13 -1.61 -8.79 -58.44
CA CYS A 13 -2.96 -9.14 -57.99
C CYS A 13 -3.30 -8.29 -56.75
N LEU A 14 -3.58 -7.00 -56.98
CA LEU A 14 -4.36 -6.18 -56.06
C LEU A 14 -5.80 -6.71 -56.11
N THR A 15 -6.04 -7.87 -55.49
CA THR A 15 -7.41 -8.23 -55.11
C THR A 15 -7.76 -7.34 -53.93
N ALA A 16 -8.60 -6.35 -54.21
CA ALA A 16 -9.29 -5.56 -53.24
C ALA A 16 -10.07 -6.49 -52.30
N PHE A 17 -9.43 -6.89 -51.19
CA PHE A 17 -10.18 -7.15 -49.97
C PHE A 17 -10.71 -5.79 -49.53
N SER A 18 -11.90 -5.47 -50.05
CA SER A 18 -12.82 -4.58 -49.38
C SER A 18 -13.00 -5.14 -47.97
N THR A 19 -12.17 -4.68 -47.04
CA THR A 19 -12.54 -4.62 -45.63
C THR A 19 -13.76 -3.73 -45.60
N ARG A 20 -14.94 -4.34 -45.78
CA ARG A 20 -16.16 -3.77 -45.25
C ARG A 20 -15.80 -3.50 -43.81
N SER A 21 -15.65 -2.21 -43.49
CA SER A 21 -15.74 -1.72 -42.13
C SER A 21 -17.05 -2.29 -41.62
N LEU A 22 -16.99 -3.42 -40.95
CA LEU A 22 -18.01 -3.82 -40.00
C LEU A 22 -17.89 -2.74 -38.95
N THR A 23 -18.60 -1.63 -39.16
CA THR A 23 -18.96 -0.69 -38.09
C THR A 23 -19.80 -1.52 -37.14
N ARG A 24 -19.14 -2.28 -36.27
CA ARG A 24 -19.75 -2.92 -35.12
C ARG A 24 -20.40 -1.78 -34.35
N LYS A 25 -21.73 -1.83 -34.25
CA LYS A 25 -22.44 -0.98 -33.29
C LYS A 25 -21.72 -1.15 -31.95
N SER A 26 -21.33 -0.04 -31.35
CA SER A 26 -20.88 -0.04 -29.95
C SER A 26 -21.93 -0.80 -29.13
N PRO A 27 -21.50 -1.70 -28.22
CA PRO A 27 -22.45 -2.42 -27.37
C PRO A 27 -23.41 -1.42 -26.72
N GLY A 28 -24.70 -1.73 -26.72
CA GLY A 28 -25.69 -0.89 -26.05
C GLY A 28 -25.41 -0.88 -24.54
N LEU A 29 -25.93 0.12 -23.82
CA LEU A 29 -25.80 0.17 -22.36
C LEU A 29 -26.29 -1.13 -21.68
N SER A 30 -27.25 -1.83 -22.29
CA SER A 30 -27.77 -3.13 -21.83
C SER A 30 -26.80 -4.31 -21.94
N ASP A 31 -25.72 -4.16 -22.71
CA ASP A 31 -24.78 -5.25 -23.04
C ASP A 31 -23.51 -5.20 -22.17
N LEU A 32 -23.50 -4.31 -21.17
CA LEU A 32 -22.36 -4.09 -20.28
C LEU A 32 -22.50 -4.98 -19.03
N PRO A 33 -21.61 -5.97 -18.83
CA PRO A 33 -21.75 -6.99 -17.77
C PRO A 33 -21.61 -6.45 -16.34
N TYR A 34 -21.20 -5.18 -16.19
CA TYR A 34 -21.02 -4.50 -14.91
C TYR A 34 -22.25 -3.69 -14.46
N LEU A 35 -23.25 -3.49 -15.34
CA LEU A 35 -24.52 -2.88 -14.94
C LEU A 35 -25.45 -3.97 -14.41
N VAL A 36 -25.85 -3.82 -13.14
CA VAL A 36 -26.65 -4.83 -12.44
C VAL A 36 -28.16 -4.74 -12.70
N HIS A 37 -28.63 -3.62 -13.25
CA HIS A 37 -30.05 -3.38 -13.52
C HIS A 37 -30.35 -3.53 -15.02
N SER A 38 -31.39 -4.30 -15.34
CA SER A 38 -31.92 -4.38 -16.70
C SER A 38 -32.62 -3.07 -17.11
N PRO A 39 -32.90 -2.86 -18.41
CA PRO A 39 -33.78 -1.76 -18.85
C PRO A 39 -35.13 -1.75 -18.13
N GLU A 40 -35.70 -2.93 -17.87
CA GLU A 40 -36.97 -3.11 -17.18
C GLU A 40 -36.86 -2.72 -15.70
N ASP A 41 -35.79 -3.13 -15.01
CA ASP A 41 -35.54 -2.73 -13.62
C ASP A 41 -35.42 -1.20 -13.52
N ARG A 42 -34.68 -0.58 -14.44
CA ARG A 42 -34.52 0.88 -14.47
C ARG A 42 -35.85 1.59 -14.69
N ALA A 43 -36.69 1.09 -15.60
CA ALA A 43 -38.01 1.66 -15.84
C ALA A 43 -38.91 1.57 -14.59
N ALA A 44 -38.95 0.40 -13.95
CA ALA A 44 -39.71 0.20 -12.71
C ALA A 44 -39.22 1.09 -11.56
N MET A 45 -37.90 1.28 -11.44
CA MET A 45 -37.30 2.18 -10.45
C MET A 45 -37.68 3.65 -10.71
N LEU A 46 -37.62 4.11 -11.96
CA LEU A 46 -38.01 5.49 -12.32
C LEU A 46 -39.50 5.73 -12.05
N GLU A 47 -40.37 4.78 -12.40
CA GLU A 47 -41.81 4.84 -12.10
C GLU A 47 -42.07 4.91 -10.60
N ALA A 48 -41.41 4.07 -9.80
CA ALA A 48 -41.56 4.06 -8.34
C ALA A 48 -41.11 5.37 -7.68
N ILE A 49 -40.09 6.03 -8.23
CA ILE A 49 -39.60 7.34 -7.77
C ILE A 49 -40.49 8.50 -8.28
N GLY A 50 -41.26 8.27 -9.35
CA GLY A 50 -42.15 9.27 -9.95
C GLY A 50 -41.48 10.22 -10.94
N VAL A 51 -40.39 9.79 -11.58
CA VAL A 51 -39.66 10.56 -12.60
C VAL A 51 -39.70 9.86 -13.96
N ALA A 52 -39.53 10.62 -15.06
CA ALA A 52 -39.64 10.08 -16.41
C ALA A 52 -38.31 9.59 -16.98
N SER A 53 -37.18 10.10 -16.46
CA SER A 53 -35.85 9.85 -17.01
C SER A 53 -34.74 9.96 -15.98
N MET A 54 -33.53 9.50 -16.34
CA MET A 54 -32.33 9.77 -15.56
C MET A 54 -32.02 11.26 -15.44
N ASP A 55 -32.33 12.07 -16.46
CA ASP A 55 -32.06 13.52 -16.45
C ASP A 55 -32.85 14.25 -15.36
N ASP A 56 -34.06 13.76 -15.05
CA ASP A 56 -34.90 14.26 -13.96
C ASP A 56 -34.25 14.02 -12.57
N LEU A 57 -33.37 13.03 -12.45
CA LEU A 57 -32.60 12.76 -11.23
C LEU A 57 -31.35 13.64 -11.10
N LEU A 58 -30.93 14.31 -12.17
CA LEU A 58 -29.70 15.11 -12.20
C LEU A 58 -29.96 16.60 -11.92
N VAL A 59 -31.18 17.00 -11.58
CA VAL A 59 -31.59 18.41 -11.38
C VAL A 59 -30.74 19.17 -10.37
N ASP A 60 -30.20 18.49 -9.35
CA ASP A 60 -29.33 19.08 -8.34
C ASP A 60 -27.94 19.47 -8.87
N ILE A 61 -27.54 18.97 -10.04
CA ILE A 61 -26.32 19.36 -10.72
C ILE A 61 -26.63 20.58 -11.61
N PRO A 62 -26.07 21.77 -11.35
CA PRO A 62 -26.27 22.95 -12.19
C PRO A 62 -25.94 22.65 -13.65
N ALA A 63 -26.80 23.08 -14.58
CA ALA A 63 -26.61 22.80 -16.01
C ALA A 63 -25.26 23.27 -16.55
N SER A 64 -24.74 24.39 -16.04
CA SER A 64 -23.41 24.93 -16.38
C SER A 64 -22.23 24.04 -15.97
N LEU A 65 -22.46 23.06 -15.09
CA LEU A 65 -21.45 22.10 -14.63
C LEU A 65 -21.62 20.72 -15.27
N ARG A 66 -22.67 20.49 -16.05
CA ARG A 66 -22.91 19.23 -16.74
C ARG A 66 -22.04 19.15 -18.00
N LEU A 67 -21.60 17.94 -18.33
CA LEU A 67 -20.85 17.64 -19.52
C LEU A 67 -21.73 16.83 -20.47
N ASP A 68 -21.75 17.18 -21.75
CA ASP A 68 -22.52 16.45 -22.77
C ASP A 68 -21.86 15.12 -23.13
N SER A 69 -20.52 15.08 -23.11
CA SER A 69 -19.76 13.86 -23.41
C SER A 69 -18.32 13.96 -22.89
N LEU A 70 -17.68 12.79 -22.76
CA LEU A 70 -16.24 12.69 -22.52
C LEU A 70 -15.53 12.39 -23.85
N ALA A 71 -14.43 13.09 -24.12
CA ALA A 71 -13.59 12.87 -25.28
C ALA A 71 -12.72 11.61 -25.11
N LEU A 72 -13.35 10.43 -25.12
CA LEU A 72 -12.72 9.12 -24.95
C LEU A 72 -12.85 8.28 -26.23
N PRO A 73 -11.90 7.36 -26.50
CA PRO A 73 -12.07 6.36 -27.55
C PRO A 73 -13.32 5.51 -27.31
N ALA A 74 -13.80 4.85 -28.37
CA ALA A 74 -14.88 3.88 -28.24
C ALA A 74 -14.48 2.76 -27.27
N GLY A 75 -15.45 2.31 -26.47
CA GLY A 75 -15.27 1.19 -25.55
C GLY A 75 -14.88 -0.09 -26.30
N LEU A 76 -14.03 -0.88 -25.65
CA LEU A 76 -13.59 -2.19 -26.14
C LEU A 76 -14.38 -3.30 -25.44
N SER A 77 -14.56 -4.43 -26.12
CA SER A 77 -15.01 -5.65 -25.46
C SER A 77 -13.98 -6.13 -24.44
N GLU A 78 -14.40 -7.03 -23.54
CA GLU A 78 -13.50 -7.64 -22.56
C GLU A 78 -12.30 -8.33 -23.23
N PHE A 79 -12.54 -9.09 -24.31
CA PHE A 79 -11.48 -9.77 -25.06
C PHE A 79 -10.49 -8.79 -25.71
N GLU A 80 -10.99 -7.72 -26.32
CA GLU A 80 -10.14 -6.68 -26.92
C GLU A 80 -9.32 -5.95 -25.85
N THR A 81 -9.94 -5.67 -24.69
CA THR A 81 -9.26 -5.06 -23.55
C THR A 81 -8.14 -5.96 -23.03
N MET A 82 -8.42 -7.25 -22.81
CA MET A 82 -7.41 -8.22 -22.37
C MET A 82 -6.25 -8.34 -23.36
N ALA A 83 -6.55 -8.50 -24.65
CA ALA A 83 -5.51 -8.58 -25.68
C ALA A 83 -4.63 -7.31 -25.74
N GLN A 84 -5.23 -6.13 -25.56
CA GLN A 84 -4.48 -4.87 -25.53
C GLN A 84 -3.59 -4.76 -24.29
N VAL A 85 -4.11 -5.12 -23.11
CA VAL A 85 -3.34 -5.09 -21.85
C VAL A 85 -2.19 -6.10 -21.90
N GLU A 86 -2.41 -7.30 -22.43
CA GLU A 86 -1.37 -8.31 -22.63
C GLU A 86 -0.28 -7.82 -23.60
N ALA A 87 -0.66 -7.18 -24.71
CA ALA A 87 0.29 -6.61 -25.66
C ALA A 87 1.13 -5.49 -25.04
N LEU A 88 0.54 -4.66 -24.18
CA LEU A 88 1.27 -3.64 -23.41
C LEU A 88 2.21 -4.28 -22.39
N ALA A 89 1.74 -5.27 -21.63
CA ALA A 89 2.54 -5.99 -20.64
C ALA A 89 3.74 -6.71 -21.28
N ALA A 90 3.59 -7.25 -22.48
CA ALA A 90 4.66 -7.90 -23.24
C ALA A 90 5.83 -6.96 -23.61
N ARG A 91 5.65 -5.64 -23.51
CA ARG A 91 6.73 -4.65 -23.69
C ARG A 91 7.66 -4.57 -22.48
N ASN A 92 7.24 -5.06 -21.33
CA ASN A 92 8.07 -5.10 -20.13
C ASN A 92 9.17 -6.17 -20.27
N ARG A 93 10.38 -5.84 -19.83
CA ARG A 93 11.48 -6.83 -19.76
C ARG A 93 11.48 -7.51 -18.40
N ILE A 94 10.97 -8.73 -18.36
CA ILE A 94 10.95 -9.56 -17.15
C ILE A 94 12.22 -10.42 -17.11
N PHE A 95 13.01 -10.25 -16.07
CA PHE A 95 14.23 -11.05 -15.85
C PHE A 95 13.92 -12.37 -15.13
N ALA A 96 12.99 -13.17 -15.67
CA ALA A 96 12.46 -14.35 -14.99
C ALA A 96 13.54 -15.37 -14.59
N GLY A 97 14.51 -15.61 -15.50
CA GLY A 97 15.64 -16.52 -15.30
C GLY A 97 16.93 -15.88 -14.80
N ARG A 98 16.91 -14.61 -14.36
CA ARG A 98 18.06 -13.96 -13.73
C ARG A 98 17.74 -13.54 -12.32
N LEU A 99 18.71 -13.72 -11.43
CA LEU A 99 18.63 -13.19 -10.08
C LEU A 99 18.77 -11.67 -10.15
N THR A 100 17.87 -10.95 -9.49
CA THR A 100 17.93 -9.49 -9.39
C THR A 100 18.45 -9.13 -8.00
N PHE A 101 19.66 -8.59 -7.95
CA PHE A 101 20.35 -8.22 -6.71
C PHE A 101 20.51 -6.71 -6.55
N ARG A 102 19.59 -5.92 -7.13
CA ARG A 102 19.63 -4.45 -7.01
C ARG A 102 19.43 -3.96 -5.57
N GLY A 103 18.78 -4.76 -4.73
CA GLY A 103 18.38 -4.33 -3.39
C GLY A 103 17.45 -3.12 -3.46
N GLY A 104 17.63 -2.17 -2.55
CA GLY A 104 16.82 -0.95 -2.51
C GLY A 104 15.42 -1.18 -1.98
N GLY A 105 15.29 -1.93 -0.88
CA GLY A 105 14.01 -2.16 -0.20
C GLY A 105 13.10 -3.21 -0.86
N VAL A 106 13.31 -3.54 -2.13
CA VAL A 106 12.50 -4.53 -2.86
C VAL A 106 13.34 -5.75 -3.24
N TYR A 107 12.95 -6.92 -2.74
CA TYR A 107 13.70 -8.16 -2.90
C TYR A 107 12.79 -9.28 -3.41
N ARG A 108 13.18 -9.88 -4.53
CA ARG A 108 12.45 -11.02 -5.09
C ARG A 108 12.66 -12.25 -4.19
N ARG A 109 11.57 -12.74 -3.60
CA ARG A 109 11.53 -13.96 -2.78
C ARG A 109 10.65 -15.02 -3.42
N PHE A 110 10.80 -16.26 -2.96
CA PHE A 110 9.86 -17.32 -3.29
C PHE A 110 8.51 -17.02 -2.63
N ILE A 111 7.45 -16.99 -3.42
CA ILE A 111 6.08 -16.79 -2.94
C ILE A 111 5.35 -18.12 -3.13
N PRO A 112 4.90 -18.79 -2.05
CA PRO A 112 4.17 -20.04 -2.18
C PRO A 112 2.91 -19.88 -3.04
N ALA A 113 2.64 -20.84 -3.93
CA ALA A 113 1.46 -20.82 -4.80
C ALA A 113 0.13 -20.72 -4.02
N ALA A 114 0.12 -21.23 -2.77
CA ALA A 114 -1.01 -21.10 -1.86
C ALA A 114 -1.39 -19.64 -1.57
N VAL A 115 -0.44 -18.69 -1.56
CA VAL A 115 -0.71 -17.27 -1.33
C VAL A 115 -1.63 -16.72 -2.42
N ALA A 116 -1.27 -16.93 -3.69
CA ALA A 116 -2.10 -16.49 -4.81
C ALA A 116 -3.46 -17.20 -4.84
N ALA A 117 -3.50 -18.50 -4.52
CA ALA A 117 -4.73 -19.28 -4.49
C ALA A 117 -5.71 -18.85 -3.38
N VAL A 118 -5.21 -18.32 -2.27
CA VAL A 118 -6.04 -17.80 -1.17
C VAL A 118 -6.45 -16.35 -1.43
N THR A 119 -5.50 -15.50 -1.82
CA THR A 119 -5.74 -14.05 -2.00
C THR A 119 -6.58 -13.72 -3.23
N SER A 120 -6.65 -14.60 -4.24
CA SER A 120 -7.51 -14.44 -5.41
C SER A 120 -8.98 -14.82 -5.18
N LYS A 121 -9.32 -15.26 -3.96
CA LYS A 121 -10.70 -15.57 -3.60
C LYS A 121 -11.51 -14.28 -3.40
N PRO A 122 -12.69 -14.14 -4.02
CA PRO A 122 -13.50 -12.93 -3.89
C PRO A 122 -13.79 -12.52 -2.44
N GLU A 123 -13.94 -13.48 -1.54
CA GLU A 123 -14.19 -13.25 -0.12
C GLU A 123 -13.05 -12.50 0.58
N PHE A 124 -11.83 -12.48 0.01
CA PHE A 124 -10.67 -11.76 0.55
C PHE A 124 -10.47 -10.37 -0.04
N TYR A 125 -10.75 -10.16 -1.33
CA TYR A 125 -10.42 -8.89 -2.01
C TYR A 125 -11.63 -7.99 -2.29
N THR A 126 -12.87 -8.49 -2.21
CA THR A 126 -14.08 -7.67 -2.43
C THR A 126 -14.57 -7.00 -1.15
N ALA A 127 -14.23 -7.55 0.02
CA ALA A 127 -14.56 -6.96 1.30
C ALA A 127 -13.75 -5.68 1.53
N TYR A 128 -14.39 -4.67 2.13
CA TYR A 128 -13.70 -3.46 2.56
C TYR A 128 -13.30 -3.56 4.04
N THR A 129 -12.95 -2.42 4.62
CA THR A 129 -12.61 -2.30 6.04
C THR A 129 -13.60 -3.08 6.93
N PRO A 130 -13.11 -3.91 7.87
CA PRO A 130 -13.94 -4.76 8.72
C PRO A 130 -14.60 -3.96 9.87
N TYR A 131 -15.45 -2.99 9.53
CA TYR A 131 -16.20 -2.19 10.50
C TYR A 131 -17.29 -2.98 11.23
N GLN A 132 -17.79 -4.07 10.61
CA GLN A 132 -18.79 -4.98 11.18
C GLN A 132 -18.10 -6.26 11.65
N PRO A 133 -17.59 -6.31 12.89
CA PRO A 133 -16.70 -7.39 13.31
C PRO A 133 -17.35 -8.78 13.29
N GLU A 134 -18.65 -8.88 13.57
CA GLU A 134 -19.42 -10.12 13.58
C GLU A 134 -19.46 -10.78 12.20
N ALA A 135 -19.40 -9.99 11.13
CA ALA A 135 -19.39 -10.44 9.74
C ALA A 135 -17.98 -10.47 9.12
N SER A 136 -16.92 -10.21 9.90
CA SER A 136 -15.55 -10.02 9.38
C SER A 136 -14.46 -10.73 10.19
N GLN A 137 -14.82 -11.72 11.03
CA GLN A 137 -13.86 -12.39 11.93
C GLN A 137 -12.67 -13.03 11.22
N GLY A 138 -12.84 -13.60 10.02
CA GLY A 138 -11.74 -14.21 9.27
C GLY A 138 -10.65 -13.20 8.89
N THR A 139 -11.06 -12.07 8.30
CA THR A 139 -10.16 -10.97 7.94
C THR A 139 -9.52 -10.34 9.18
N LEU A 140 -10.31 -10.11 10.23
CA LEU A 140 -9.81 -9.54 11.48
C LEU A 140 -8.78 -10.45 12.14
N GLN A 141 -9.02 -11.76 12.16
CA GLN A 141 -8.05 -12.73 12.66
C GLN A 141 -6.77 -12.70 11.81
N ALA A 142 -6.87 -12.75 10.48
CA ALA A 142 -5.68 -12.71 9.61
C ALA A 142 -4.80 -11.46 9.87
N ILE A 143 -5.42 -10.31 10.09
CA ILE A 143 -4.72 -9.06 10.43
C ILE A 143 -4.13 -9.13 11.85
N TYR A 144 -4.85 -9.72 12.82
CA TYR A 144 -4.33 -9.94 14.18
C TYR A 144 -3.10 -10.86 14.17
N GLU A 145 -3.10 -11.91 13.35
CA GLU A 145 -1.94 -12.79 13.18
C GLU A 145 -0.77 -12.04 12.52
N PHE A 146 -1.01 -11.16 11.55
CA PHE A 146 0.03 -10.29 10.99
C PHE A 146 0.64 -9.38 12.06
N GLN A 147 -0.19 -8.73 12.88
CA GLN A 147 0.30 -7.91 13.99
C GLN A 147 1.14 -8.73 14.98
N THR A 148 0.68 -9.94 15.30
CA THR A 148 1.38 -10.86 16.20
C THR A 148 2.75 -11.25 15.62
N LEU A 149 2.80 -11.64 14.34
CA LEU A 149 4.03 -11.94 13.62
C LEU A 149 5.03 -10.77 13.69
N ILE A 150 4.59 -9.54 13.41
CA ILE A 150 5.48 -8.37 13.44
C ILE A 150 5.93 -8.05 14.87
N ALA A 151 5.04 -8.13 15.86
CA ALA A 151 5.38 -7.92 17.27
C ALA A 151 6.45 -8.93 17.74
N GLU A 152 6.26 -10.22 17.44
CA GLU A 152 7.22 -11.28 17.76
C GLU A 152 8.56 -11.10 17.03
N LEU A 153 8.53 -10.85 15.72
CA LEU A 153 9.75 -10.62 14.92
C LEU A 153 10.56 -9.42 15.41
N THR A 154 9.87 -8.38 15.89
CA THR A 154 10.53 -7.16 16.36
C THR A 154 10.85 -7.18 17.86
N ALA A 155 10.37 -8.18 18.60
CA ALA A 155 10.39 -8.24 20.05
C ALA A 155 9.79 -6.99 20.73
N LEU A 156 8.74 -6.42 20.13
CA LEU A 156 8.00 -5.26 20.66
C LEU A 156 6.56 -5.64 21.02
N ASP A 157 5.90 -4.81 21.81
CA ASP A 157 4.62 -5.18 22.43
C ASP A 157 3.42 -5.16 21.48
N VAL A 158 3.39 -4.22 20.54
CA VAL A 158 2.22 -3.98 19.67
C VAL A 158 2.67 -3.60 18.26
N ALA A 159 2.03 -4.17 17.24
CA ALA A 159 2.15 -3.73 15.85
C ALA A 159 0.80 -3.28 15.27
N ASN A 160 0.83 -2.35 14.32
CA ASN A 160 -0.38 -1.88 13.65
C ASN A 160 -0.85 -2.82 12.53
N ALA A 161 -2.08 -2.61 12.08
CA ALA A 161 -2.66 -3.29 10.91
C ALA A 161 -2.26 -2.57 9.61
N SER A 162 -0.94 -2.44 9.47
CA SER A 162 -0.15 -1.91 8.35
C SER A 162 -0.10 -0.41 8.13
N MET A 163 0.84 -0.03 7.27
CA MET A 163 1.07 1.27 6.62
C MET A 163 1.17 1.04 5.10
N TYR A 164 1.13 2.11 4.29
CA TYR A 164 1.17 1.98 2.82
C TYR A 164 2.46 1.31 2.32
N ASP A 165 3.60 1.69 2.90
CA ASP A 165 4.93 1.19 2.56
C ASP A 165 5.91 1.46 3.70
N GLY A 166 7.14 0.95 3.59
CA GLY A 166 8.19 1.20 4.57
C GLY A 166 8.62 2.67 4.70
N ALA A 167 8.52 3.47 3.64
CA ALA A 167 8.92 4.87 3.65
C ALA A 167 7.99 5.72 4.53
N THR A 168 6.69 5.57 4.31
CA THR A 168 5.62 6.19 5.09
C THR A 168 5.58 5.65 6.51
N ALA A 169 5.91 4.36 6.73
CA ALA A 169 6.05 3.80 8.07
C ALA A 169 7.16 4.49 8.90
N VAL A 170 8.35 4.71 8.31
CA VAL A 170 9.45 5.43 8.99
C VAL A 170 9.08 6.88 9.25
N ALA A 171 8.44 7.55 8.29
CA ALA A 171 7.99 8.93 8.46
C ALA A 171 6.95 9.05 9.59
N GLU A 172 5.99 8.14 9.66
CA GLU A 172 4.96 8.14 10.69
C GLU A 172 5.48 7.72 12.06
N ALA A 173 6.49 6.84 12.13
CA ALA A 173 7.23 6.59 13.37
C ALA A 173 7.91 7.86 13.91
N ALA A 174 8.47 8.69 13.02
CA ALA A 174 9.01 10.00 13.40
C ALA A 174 7.92 10.97 13.90
N MET A 175 6.74 10.99 13.25
CA MET A 175 5.60 11.79 13.71
C MET A 175 5.11 11.32 15.08
N MET A 176 5.02 10.01 15.28
CA MET A 176 4.66 9.38 16.55
C MET A 176 5.60 9.81 17.68
N ALA A 177 6.92 9.82 17.42
CA ALA A 177 7.91 10.30 18.39
C ALA A 177 7.79 11.82 18.66
N HIS A 178 7.58 12.63 17.62
CA HIS A 178 7.32 14.07 17.77
C HIS A 178 6.09 14.33 18.64
N ILE A 179 4.97 13.65 18.40
CA ILE A 179 3.72 13.79 19.18
C ILE A 179 3.92 13.32 20.63
N HIS A 180 4.69 12.25 20.84
CA HIS A 180 4.93 11.72 22.18
C HIS A 180 5.82 12.64 23.02
N THR A 181 6.90 13.16 22.42
CA THR A 181 7.93 13.95 23.13
C THR A 181 7.66 15.45 23.13
N GLY A 182 6.86 15.96 22.20
CA GLY A 182 6.67 17.40 21.97
C GLY A 182 7.90 18.10 21.37
N ARG A 183 8.86 17.35 20.84
CA ARG A 183 10.15 17.85 20.35
C ARG A 183 10.19 17.92 18.82
N ASN A 184 10.91 18.87 18.26
CA ASN A 184 10.83 19.23 16.83
C ASN A 184 12.10 18.88 16.02
N GLU A 185 12.85 17.87 16.45
CA GLU A 185 14.04 17.42 15.72
C GLU A 185 14.11 15.90 15.69
N VAL A 186 14.50 15.33 14.55
CA VAL A 186 14.87 13.91 14.44
C VAL A 186 16.28 13.78 13.88
N VAL A 187 17.04 12.83 14.41
CA VAL A 187 18.40 12.53 13.99
C VAL A 187 18.40 11.20 13.24
N VAL A 188 18.97 11.16 12.04
CA VAL A 188 19.14 9.95 11.24
C VAL A 188 20.60 9.51 11.32
N ALA A 189 20.84 8.36 11.94
CA ALA A 189 22.15 7.75 12.09
C ALA A 189 22.41 6.72 10.98
N GLY A 190 23.62 6.77 10.40
CA GLY A 190 24.02 5.88 9.32
C GLY A 190 23.36 6.18 7.98
N TYR A 191 23.08 5.12 7.22
CA TYR A 191 22.46 5.19 5.89
C TYR A 191 21.05 4.61 5.93
N LEU A 192 20.05 5.48 6.11
CA LEU A 192 18.66 5.14 5.81
C LEU A 192 18.48 5.07 4.28
N HIS A 193 17.52 4.25 3.83
CA HIS A 193 17.10 4.21 2.43
C HIS A 193 16.87 5.62 1.87
N PRO A 194 17.46 5.99 0.70
CA PRO A 194 17.37 7.35 0.17
C PRO A 194 15.94 7.85 -0.03
N GLU A 195 15.06 7.01 -0.57
CA GLU A 195 13.65 7.37 -0.78
C GLU A 195 12.89 7.49 0.56
N TYR A 196 13.27 6.72 1.59
CA TYR A 196 12.67 6.86 2.92
C TYR A 196 13.12 8.17 3.57
N MET A 197 14.35 8.59 3.31
CA MET A 197 14.86 9.89 3.73
C MET A 197 14.10 11.04 3.04
N GLU A 198 13.76 10.91 1.76
CA GLU A 198 12.97 11.90 1.03
C GLU A 198 11.55 12.02 1.61
N VAL A 199 10.85 10.89 1.81
CA VAL A 199 9.51 10.86 2.40
C VAL A 199 9.53 11.41 3.84
N LEU A 200 10.51 11.02 4.65
CA LEU A 200 10.69 11.54 6.01
C LEU A 200 10.86 13.07 6.01
N ARG A 201 11.65 13.63 5.09
CA ARG A 201 11.81 15.10 4.97
C ARG A 201 10.50 15.76 4.57
N ALA A 202 9.79 15.24 3.57
CA ALA A 202 8.53 15.79 3.11
C ALA A 202 7.47 15.82 4.23
N PHE A 203 7.34 14.73 4.99
CA PHE A 203 6.44 14.67 6.16
C PHE A 203 6.86 15.63 7.27
N SER A 204 8.17 15.75 7.50
CA SER A 204 8.72 16.60 8.56
C SER A 204 8.58 18.09 8.25
N GLU A 205 8.75 18.50 7.00
CA GLU A 205 8.62 19.90 6.56
C GLU A 205 7.22 20.45 6.87
N GLY A 206 6.17 19.71 6.54
CA GLY A 206 4.78 20.10 6.81
C GLY A 206 4.45 20.29 8.30
N ARG A 207 5.26 19.74 9.21
CA ARG A 207 5.11 19.89 10.67
C ARG A 207 6.23 20.70 11.32
N GLY A 208 7.14 21.29 10.56
CA GLY A 208 8.27 22.05 11.09
C GLY A 208 9.26 21.20 11.92
N ILE A 209 9.34 19.91 11.64
CA ILE A 209 10.30 18.99 12.29
C ILE A 209 11.62 19.06 11.55
N LYS A 210 12.72 19.35 12.26
CA LYS A 210 14.06 19.41 11.69
C LYS A 210 14.63 18.01 11.56
N VAL A 211 15.03 17.61 10.35
CA VAL A 211 15.70 16.33 10.10
C VAL A 211 17.20 16.56 9.96
N ARG A 212 18.02 15.92 10.80
CA ARG A 212 19.49 16.02 10.76
C ARG A 212 20.13 14.66 10.56
N LYS A 213 21.21 14.58 9.77
CA LYS A 213 22.09 13.40 9.75
C LYS A 213 23.10 13.48 10.89
N GLY A 214 23.36 12.36 11.57
CA GLY A 214 24.36 12.28 12.64
C GLY A 214 24.05 11.21 13.67
N THR A 215 24.85 11.12 14.73
CA THR A 215 24.67 10.16 15.83
C THR A 215 24.42 10.82 17.18
N GLU A 216 24.45 12.15 17.24
CA GLU A 216 24.44 12.92 18.49
C GLU A 216 23.08 13.62 18.68
N PRO A 217 22.16 13.02 19.45
CA PRO A 217 20.92 13.67 19.86
C PRO A 217 21.20 14.79 20.87
N ASN A 218 20.27 15.73 20.97
CA ASN A 218 20.28 16.81 21.96
C ASN A 218 18.91 16.91 22.66
N SER A 219 18.75 17.89 23.55
CA SER A 219 17.50 18.08 24.32
C SER A 219 16.26 18.39 23.46
N LYS A 220 16.43 18.80 22.19
CA LYS A 220 15.35 19.05 21.23
C LYS A 220 15.08 17.86 20.32
N THR A 221 15.84 16.77 20.43
CA THR A 221 15.67 15.57 19.59
C THR A 221 14.51 14.72 20.12
N ALA A 222 13.50 14.50 19.27
CA ALA A 222 12.37 13.60 19.49
C ALA A 222 12.77 12.14 19.30
N ALA A 223 13.55 11.85 18.26
CA ALA A 223 14.00 10.50 17.98
C ALA A 223 15.37 10.43 17.29
N VAL A 224 16.05 9.31 17.52
CA VAL A 224 17.16 8.83 16.69
C VAL A 224 16.64 7.68 15.83
N ILE A 225 16.73 7.83 14.51
CA ILE A 225 16.33 6.85 13.50
C ILE A 225 17.59 6.21 12.93
N PHE A 226 17.61 4.89 12.84
CA PHE A 226 18.67 4.14 12.15
C PHE A 226 18.07 2.97 11.40
N GLN A 227 18.81 2.44 10.42
CA GLN A 227 18.39 1.27 9.66
C GLN A 227 19.32 0.07 9.95
N GLN A 228 18.75 -1.11 10.15
CA GLN A 228 19.48 -2.34 10.51
C GLN A 228 18.96 -3.55 9.72
N PRO A 229 19.76 -4.13 8.80
CA PRO A 229 20.98 -3.57 8.21
C PRO A 229 20.72 -2.23 7.50
N ASP A 230 21.73 -1.38 7.44
CA ASP A 230 21.61 -0.09 6.76
C ASP A 230 21.47 -0.25 5.24
N PHE A 231 21.22 0.86 4.53
CA PHE A 231 21.01 0.83 3.08
C PHE A 231 22.20 0.26 2.29
N LEU A 232 23.41 0.33 2.84
CA LEU A 232 24.63 -0.23 2.23
C LEU A 232 24.86 -1.69 2.61
N GLY A 233 23.98 -2.28 3.43
CA GLY A 233 24.06 -3.65 3.93
C GLY A 233 24.96 -3.80 5.16
N LEU A 234 25.33 -2.71 5.82
CA LEU A 234 26.18 -2.74 7.00
C LEU A 234 25.34 -2.85 8.28
N LEU A 235 25.89 -3.53 9.29
CA LEU A 235 25.32 -3.53 10.64
C LEU A 235 25.81 -2.29 11.38
N VAL A 236 24.89 -1.57 12.01
CA VAL A 236 25.20 -0.44 12.89
C VAL A 236 25.26 -0.89 14.35
N ASP A 237 25.92 -0.10 15.19
CA ASP A 237 25.88 -0.25 16.65
C ASP A 237 24.49 0.17 17.18
N ALA A 238 23.50 -0.70 16.96
CA ALA A 238 22.11 -0.42 17.30
C ALA A 238 21.94 -0.12 18.80
N ARG A 239 22.57 -0.90 19.68
CA ARG A 239 22.51 -0.71 21.14
C ARG A 239 23.16 0.62 21.56
N GLY A 240 24.32 0.97 21.00
CA GLY A 240 24.94 2.26 21.29
C GLY A 240 24.06 3.45 20.84
N LEU A 241 23.36 3.31 19.71
CA LEU A 241 22.44 4.34 19.19
C LEU A 241 21.19 4.48 20.07
N THR A 242 20.59 3.37 20.52
CA THR A 242 19.43 3.41 21.43
C THR A 242 19.80 4.04 22.78
N GLU A 243 20.92 3.63 23.37
CA GLU A 243 21.41 4.20 24.63
C GLU A 243 21.67 5.71 24.53
N LYS A 244 22.24 6.19 23.41
CA LYS A 244 22.43 7.62 23.16
C LYS A 244 21.10 8.36 23.04
N ALA A 245 20.11 7.78 22.35
CA ALA A 245 18.77 8.36 22.23
C ALA A 245 18.13 8.55 23.62
N HIS A 246 18.11 7.48 24.42
CA HIS A 246 17.52 7.47 25.75
C HIS A 246 18.23 8.41 26.73
N LYS A 247 19.56 8.50 26.69
CA LYS A 247 20.32 9.48 27.50
C LYS A 247 19.94 10.93 27.20
N ALA A 248 19.50 11.24 25.98
CA ALA A 248 18.98 12.55 25.60
C ALA A 248 17.47 12.71 25.82
N GLY A 249 16.77 11.67 26.31
CA GLY A 249 15.31 11.63 26.43
C GLY A 249 14.58 11.59 25.09
N ALA A 250 15.25 11.15 24.02
CA ALA A 250 14.67 10.90 22.70
C ALA A 250 14.27 9.41 22.59
N LEU A 251 13.34 9.09 21.69
CA LEU A 251 13.02 7.71 21.34
C LEU A 251 14.04 7.14 20.33
N ALA A 252 14.20 5.83 20.31
CA ALA A 252 14.95 5.12 19.31
C ALA A 252 14.01 4.42 18.31
N ILE A 253 14.23 4.68 17.01
CA ILE A 253 13.43 4.13 15.91
C ILE A 253 14.34 3.27 15.03
N ALA A 254 14.06 1.96 14.98
CA ALA A 254 14.78 1.02 14.14
C ALA A 254 14.00 0.74 12.84
N CYS A 255 14.54 1.18 11.70
CA CYS A 255 14.08 0.75 10.39
C CYS A 255 14.70 -0.61 10.06
N VAL A 256 13.90 -1.65 9.86
CA VAL A 256 14.40 -3.03 9.73
C VAL A 256 13.83 -3.76 8.53
N ASP A 257 14.62 -4.70 8.03
CA ASP A 257 14.18 -5.74 7.11
C ASP A 257 13.63 -6.92 7.93
N PRO A 258 12.36 -7.31 7.78
CA PRO A 258 11.76 -8.34 8.63
C PRO A 258 12.38 -9.73 8.43
N ILE A 259 12.96 -10.02 7.26
CA ILE A 259 13.66 -11.29 7.02
C ILE A 259 15.00 -11.31 7.75
N SER A 260 15.68 -10.17 7.86
CA SER A 260 16.95 -10.08 8.58
C SER A 260 16.82 -10.44 10.07
N LEU A 261 15.64 -10.21 10.66
CA LEU A 261 15.35 -10.48 12.08
C LEU A 261 15.24 -11.98 12.41
N ALA A 262 15.20 -12.86 11.40
CA ALA A 262 15.34 -14.29 11.62
C ALA A 262 16.76 -14.68 12.07
N LEU A 263 17.75 -13.79 11.91
CA LEU A 263 19.16 -14.03 12.25
C LEU A 263 19.73 -12.96 13.19
N LEU A 264 19.35 -11.70 12.99
CA LEU A 264 19.84 -10.57 13.78
C LEU A 264 18.99 -10.40 15.04
N ALA A 265 19.61 -9.92 16.11
CA ALA A 265 18.88 -9.53 17.32
C ALA A 265 17.76 -8.54 16.95
N PRO A 266 16.52 -8.74 17.43
CA PRO A 266 15.38 -7.90 17.10
C PRO A 266 15.42 -6.53 17.82
N PRO A 267 14.73 -5.50 17.28
CA PRO A 267 14.55 -4.17 17.87
C PRO A 267 14.40 -4.11 19.39
N GLY A 268 13.50 -4.89 19.96
CA GLY A 268 13.25 -4.89 21.40
C GLY A 268 14.47 -5.30 22.24
N GLU A 269 15.32 -6.19 21.74
CA GLU A 269 16.49 -6.69 22.50
C GLU A 269 17.62 -5.67 22.60
N TYR A 270 17.72 -4.74 21.65
CA TYR A 270 18.65 -3.61 21.72
C TYR A 270 17.97 -2.31 22.18
N GLY A 271 16.71 -2.37 22.65
CA GLY A 271 16.04 -1.27 23.32
C GLY A 271 15.47 -0.21 22.38
N ALA A 272 15.10 -0.57 21.15
CA ALA A 272 14.32 0.35 20.31
C ALA A 272 12.92 0.53 20.89
N ASP A 273 12.39 1.76 20.85
CA ASP A 273 11.01 2.04 21.29
C ASP A 273 10.00 1.76 20.18
N ILE A 274 10.44 1.95 18.93
CA ILE A 274 9.64 1.78 17.71
C ILE A 274 10.48 1.03 16.67
N ALA A 275 9.89 0.03 16.02
CA ALA A 275 10.39 -0.57 14.80
C ALA A 275 9.48 -0.21 13.62
N ALA A 276 10.06 0.11 12.48
CA ALA A 276 9.33 0.35 11.24
C ALA A 276 10.01 -0.38 10.08
N GLY A 277 9.27 -0.69 9.01
CA GLY A 277 9.87 -1.35 7.87
C GLY A 277 8.88 -1.70 6.77
N GLU A 278 9.42 -2.36 5.74
CA GLU A 278 8.68 -2.87 4.60
C GLU A 278 8.51 -4.39 4.72
N GLY A 279 7.26 -4.85 4.61
CA GLY A 279 6.85 -6.24 4.68
C GLY A 279 6.76 -6.95 3.33
N GLN A 280 7.12 -6.31 2.21
CA GLN A 280 7.11 -6.90 0.85
C GLN A 280 7.68 -8.32 0.82
N GLN A 281 8.76 -8.55 1.55
CA GLN A 281 9.46 -9.84 1.55
C GLN A 281 8.70 -10.97 2.26
N LEU A 282 7.61 -10.66 2.97
CA LEU A 282 6.74 -11.61 3.66
C LEU A 282 5.69 -12.24 2.73
N GLY A 283 6.06 -12.45 1.46
CA GLY A 283 5.21 -13.14 0.48
C GLY A 283 4.50 -12.24 -0.54
N LEU A 284 4.92 -10.98 -0.70
CA LEU A 284 4.40 -10.07 -1.73
C LEU A 284 5.38 -9.97 -2.91
N SER A 285 4.85 -9.76 -4.12
CA SER A 285 5.68 -9.60 -5.32
C SER A 285 6.27 -8.19 -5.44
N PRO A 286 7.41 -8.02 -6.12
CA PRO A 286 8.00 -6.70 -6.36
C PRO A 286 7.06 -5.71 -7.05
N SER A 287 6.23 -6.18 -7.99
CA SER A 287 5.14 -5.44 -8.64
C SER A 287 5.48 -4.02 -9.13
N TYR A 288 6.75 -3.77 -9.47
CA TYR A 288 7.25 -2.45 -9.87
C TYR A 288 6.96 -1.32 -8.85
N GLY A 289 6.96 -1.66 -7.55
CA GLY A 289 6.84 -0.70 -6.44
C GLY A 289 5.68 -0.94 -5.49
N GLY A 290 4.70 -1.78 -5.84
CA GLY A 290 3.59 -2.08 -4.93
C GLY A 290 2.39 -2.77 -5.60
N PRO A 291 1.32 -3.07 -4.84
CA PRO A 291 1.15 -2.74 -3.42
C PRO A 291 2.02 -3.61 -2.52
N HIS A 292 2.68 -2.99 -1.54
CA HIS A 292 3.43 -3.67 -0.48
C HIS A 292 2.76 -3.40 0.88
N VAL A 293 3.47 -3.62 1.99
CA VAL A 293 2.90 -3.48 3.33
C VAL A 293 3.93 -2.91 4.30
N GLY A 294 3.83 -1.62 4.58
CA GLY A 294 4.60 -1.02 5.67
C GLY A 294 4.11 -1.54 7.01
N PHE A 295 4.99 -1.59 8.01
CA PHE A 295 4.61 -1.91 9.39
C PHE A 295 5.24 -0.95 10.39
N ILE A 296 4.55 -0.73 11.51
CA ILE A 296 5.10 -0.10 12.71
C ILE A 296 4.78 -0.99 13.90
N ALA A 297 5.81 -1.34 14.66
CA ALA A 297 5.71 -1.94 15.98
C ALA A 297 6.29 -1.00 17.05
N CYS A 298 5.75 -1.01 18.25
CA CYS A 298 6.21 -0.15 19.34
C CYS A 298 6.00 -0.78 20.72
N SER A 299 6.62 -0.21 21.73
CA SER A 299 6.31 -0.50 23.13
C SER A 299 4.87 -0.14 23.49
N LYS A 300 4.34 -0.77 24.54
CA LYS A 300 2.97 -0.61 25.01
C LYS A 300 2.65 0.83 25.43
N GLU A 301 3.62 1.57 25.95
CA GLU A 301 3.47 2.98 26.36
C GLU A 301 3.11 3.89 25.17
N LEU A 302 3.53 3.50 23.97
CA LEU A 302 3.37 4.29 22.76
C LEU A 302 2.10 3.95 21.96
N VAL A 303 1.36 2.89 22.32
CA VAL A 303 0.20 2.39 21.55
C VAL A 303 -0.87 3.45 21.28
N ARG A 304 -1.05 4.42 22.19
CA ARG A 304 -2.01 5.53 22.02
C ARG A 304 -1.62 6.53 20.93
N ARG A 305 -0.36 6.50 20.48
CA ARG A 305 0.18 7.33 19.38
C ARG A 305 0.36 6.54 18.09
N LEU A 306 0.19 5.23 18.10
CA LEU A 306 0.33 4.37 16.94
C LEU A 306 -0.62 4.83 15.81
N PRO A 307 -0.14 4.99 14.57
CA PRO A 307 -0.97 5.36 13.43
C PRO A 307 -1.69 4.14 12.85
N GLY A 308 -2.81 4.41 12.18
CA GLY A 308 -3.60 3.39 11.51
C GLY A 308 -4.39 2.49 12.45
N ARG A 309 -4.95 1.45 11.83
CA ARG A 309 -5.84 0.49 12.47
C ARG A 309 -5.06 -0.41 13.43
N LEU A 310 -5.76 -0.90 14.45
CA LEU A 310 -5.23 -1.89 15.39
C LEU A 310 -6.33 -2.91 15.66
N ILE A 311 -6.05 -4.19 15.44
CA ILE A 311 -6.96 -5.28 15.80
C ILE A 311 -6.62 -5.76 17.21
N GLY A 312 -7.65 -5.92 18.03
CA GLY A 312 -7.56 -6.50 19.37
C GLY A 312 -8.47 -7.71 19.53
N SER A 313 -8.11 -8.59 20.45
CA SER A 313 -8.95 -9.69 20.92
C SER A 313 -9.92 -9.18 22.00
N SER A 314 -11.18 -9.61 21.93
CA SER A 314 -12.26 -9.30 22.87
C SER A 314 -13.18 -10.53 23.05
N HIS A 315 -14.24 -10.39 23.84
CA HIS A 315 -15.28 -11.40 23.99
C HIS A 315 -16.65 -10.84 23.57
N ASP A 316 -17.47 -11.68 22.93
CA ASP A 316 -18.84 -11.35 22.58
C ASP A 316 -19.81 -11.45 23.78
N ALA A 317 -21.09 -11.18 23.55
CA ALA A 317 -22.14 -11.22 24.58
C ALA A 317 -22.30 -12.62 25.24
N THR A 318 -21.79 -13.68 24.62
CA THR A 318 -21.81 -15.06 25.14
C THR A 318 -20.47 -15.50 25.74
N GLY A 319 -19.48 -14.61 25.80
CA GLY A 319 -18.15 -14.90 26.32
C GLY A 319 -17.23 -15.63 25.33
N ARG A 320 -17.58 -15.70 24.03
CA ARG A 320 -16.70 -16.28 23.02
C ARG A 320 -15.67 -15.26 22.58
N ARG A 321 -14.40 -15.69 22.44
CA ARG A 321 -13.32 -14.84 21.95
C ARG A 321 -13.55 -14.47 20.49
N GLY A 322 -13.36 -13.19 20.16
CA GLY A 322 -13.40 -12.66 18.80
C GLY A 322 -12.45 -11.47 18.64
N PHE A 323 -12.32 -10.98 17.41
CA PHE A 323 -11.41 -9.90 17.05
C PHE A 323 -12.20 -8.66 16.62
N VAL A 324 -11.70 -7.47 16.96
CA VAL A 324 -12.34 -6.19 16.63
C VAL A 324 -11.28 -5.12 16.32
N LEU A 325 -11.65 -4.12 15.54
CA LEU A 325 -10.92 -2.86 15.50
C LEU A 325 -10.97 -2.22 16.90
N THR A 326 -9.80 -1.90 17.47
CA THR A 326 -9.68 -1.35 18.82
C THR A 326 -8.91 -0.03 18.83
N LEU A 327 -9.11 0.76 19.88
CA LEU A 327 -8.53 2.10 20.03
C LEU A 327 -8.80 3.00 18.81
N THR A 328 -9.96 2.84 18.16
CA THR A 328 -10.35 3.56 16.93
C THR A 328 -10.43 5.06 17.13
N ALA A 329 -10.59 5.53 18.38
CA ALA A 329 -10.52 6.95 18.73
C ALA A 329 -9.18 7.63 18.39
N ARG A 330 -8.15 6.89 17.94
CA ARG A 330 -6.91 7.46 17.36
C ARG A 330 -7.07 7.89 15.90
N GLU A 331 -8.02 7.29 15.19
CA GLU A 331 -8.13 7.35 13.73
C GLU A 331 -8.91 8.57 13.22
N GLN A 332 -8.70 8.90 11.94
CA GLN A 332 -9.24 10.09 11.27
C GLN A 332 -10.78 10.18 11.31
N HIS A 333 -11.49 9.05 11.26
CA HIS A 333 -12.95 9.04 11.20
C HIS A 333 -13.62 9.47 12.52
N ILE A 334 -12.87 9.43 13.63
CA ILE A 334 -13.33 9.91 14.95
C ILE A 334 -12.65 11.24 15.29
N ARG A 335 -11.33 11.31 15.18
CA ARG A 335 -10.54 12.46 15.67
C ARG A 335 -10.22 13.53 14.63
N ARG A 336 -10.47 13.26 13.35
CA ARG A 336 -10.25 14.20 12.24
C ARG A 336 -8.84 14.79 12.31
N GLU A 337 -8.72 16.11 12.42
CA GLU A 337 -7.44 16.83 12.48
C GLU A 337 -6.58 16.49 13.72
N ARG A 338 -7.17 15.91 14.77
CA ARG A 338 -6.47 15.48 16.00
C ARG A 338 -6.11 14.00 16.00
N ALA A 339 -6.31 13.31 14.88
CA ALA A 339 -5.95 11.90 14.73
C ALA A 339 -4.43 11.71 14.78
N THR A 340 -3.98 10.49 15.04
CA THR A 340 -2.56 10.16 15.05
C THR A 340 -1.94 10.21 13.65
N SER A 341 -2.74 9.97 12.61
CA SER A 341 -2.36 10.04 11.20
C SER A 341 -3.62 10.30 10.35
N ASN A 342 -3.41 10.75 9.11
CA ASN A 342 -4.47 10.87 8.10
C ASN A 342 -4.76 9.53 7.39
N ILE A 343 -4.02 8.46 7.70
CA ILE A 343 -4.09 7.19 6.98
C ILE A 343 -5.53 6.64 6.94
N CYS A 344 -5.97 6.42 5.71
CA CYS A 344 -7.14 5.67 5.26
C CYS A 344 -6.90 5.35 3.79
N THR A 345 -7.31 4.19 3.29
CA THR A 345 -7.17 3.91 1.84
C THR A 345 -7.92 4.93 1.01
#